data_AF-A0A2N2Z0T2-F1
#
_entry.id   AF-A0A2N2Z0T2-F1
#
_cell.length_a   1.000
_cell.length_b   1.000
_cell.length_c   1.000
_cell.angle_alpha   90.00
_cell.angle_beta   90.00
_cell.angle_gamma   90.00
#
_symmetry.space_group_name_H-M   'P 1'
#
loop_
_entity.id
_entity.type
_entity.pdbx_description
1 polymer ?
#
loop_
_entity_poly.entity_id
_entity_poly.type
_entity_poly.pdbx_seq_one_letter_code
_entity_poly.pdbx_strand_id
1 'polypeptide(L)'
;IFDWDDGIDRNEFGATVTGAGSITTTGAIYYRSSGGVQFGFKFNSACNLNFHCNLNLTDDEYPINGGGGLTSYNFGSINMIGSADIVTGAESGMFFNYPGAVIILEDGSFYLAPLTAFYTFFSNSGMVEVQNGNLYFSQNSYIQNDGGSIVINGSVFGQDFDSYFMQAQPNSTLSISGEIFPLSSPGRLVTMAEPTYVIYNGTSPQQILLPTDPIDFVSPGFYSVLVIDNIAGASINSDISIQDSLILTNGLLSIGNHNLSLSETAIIGGNPSSNSMILATGSGEVRKRITSPGSFTFPVGDNDGLAEYTPVSLNLTAGTFSEASIGVNLVNASYPGATGSYLNRYWNITST
;
A
#
# COMPACT_ATOMS: atom_id res chain seq x y z
N ILE A 1 -29.98 -4.11 15.51
CA ILE A 1 -29.34 -3.17 16.45
C ILE A 1 -29.04 -3.96 17.70
N PHE A 2 -27.77 -4.09 18.05
CA PHE A 2 -27.38 -4.58 19.38
C PHE A 2 -27.22 -3.32 20.23
N ASP A 3 -28.10 -3.17 21.21
CA ASP A 3 -28.21 -2.00 22.08
C ASP A 3 -27.86 -2.45 23.50
N TRP A 4 -26.87 -1.81 24.12
CA TRP A 4 -26.33 -2.21 25.41
C TRP A 4 -26.72 -1.18 26.46
N ASP A 5 -27.70 -1.51 27.30
CA ASP A 5 -28.11 -0.69 28.44
C ASP A 5 -27.30 -1.04 29.72
N ASP A 6 -26.97 -0.01 30.50
CA ASP A 6 -26.11 0.01 31.70
C ASP A 6 -26.36 -1.12 32.73
N GLY A 7 -25.71 -2.29 32.57
CA GLY A 7 -25.85 -3.38 33.55
C GLY A 7 -24.81 -4.50 33.56
N ILE A 8 -23.86 -4.53 32.62
CA ILE A 8 -22.80 -5.56 32.51
C ILE A 8 -21.42 -4.92 32.73
N ASP A 9 -20.46 -5.70 33.23
CA ASP A 9 -19.07 -5.30 33.51
C ASP A 9 -18.39 -4.69 32.26
N ARG A 10 -17.73 -3.54 32.43
CA ARG A 10 -17.05 -2.79 31.36
C ARG A 10 -15.88 -3.55 30.72
N ASN A 11 -15.51 -4.70 31.28
CA ASN A 11 -14.44 -5.57 30.79
C ASN A 11 -14.94 -6.69 29.84
N GLU A 12 -16.23 -6.77 29.54
CA GLU A 12 -16.79 -7.77 28.63
C GLU A 12 -17.05 -7.19 27.23
N PHE A 13 -17.12 -8.07 26.23
CA PHE A 13 -17.43 -7.69 24.86
C PHE A 13 -18.89 -7.30 24.69
N GLY A 14 -19.13 -6.15 24.05
CA GLY A 14 -20.43 -5.65 23.60
C GLY A 14 -21.31 -6.67 22.88
N ALA A 15 -20.68 -7.52 22.07
CA ALA A 15 -21.32 -8.70 21.51
C ALA A 15 -20.23 -9.70 21.11
N THR A 16 -20.41 -10.97 21.49
CA THR A 16 -19.56 -12.05 21.01
C THR A 16 -20.37 -12.99 20.12
N VAL A 17 -19.97 -13.12 18.86
CA VAL A 17 -20.49 -14.17 17.98
C VAL A 17 -19.62 -15.40 18.13
N THR A 18 -20.21 -16.52 18.55
CA THR A 18 -19.52 -17.81 18.80
C THR A 18 -20.23 -18.97 18.12
N GLY A 19 -19.53 -20.09 17.94
CA GLY A 19 -20.05 -21.30 17.30
C GLY A 19 -19.61 -21.45 15.83
N ALA A 20 -19.88 -22.61 15.26
CA ALA A 20 -19.64 -22.89 13.84
C ALA A 20 -20.93 -22.63 13.04
N GLY A 21 -20.85 -21.84 11.96
CA GLY A 21 -22.01 -21.55 11.11
C GLY A 21 -21.92 -20.19 10.40
N SER A 22 -22.99 -19.83 9.69
CA SER A 22 -23.10 -18.56 8.99
C SER A 22 -24.25 -17.69 9.52
N ILE A 23 -23.96 -16.43 9.85
CA ILE A 23 -25.01 -15.41 10.04
C ILE A 23 -25.14 -14.65 8.72
N THR A 24 -26.34 -14.62 8.16
CA THR A 24 -26.66 -13.81 6.97
C THR A 24 -27.67 -12.75 7.36
N THR A 25 -27.34 -11.48 7.12
CA THR A 25 -28.26 -10.36 7.33
C THR A 25 -28.41 -9.53 6.06
N THR A 26 -29.63 -9.06 5.83
CA THR A 26 -29.98 -8.15 4.73
C THR A 26 -30.30 -6.74 5.21
N GLY A 27 -30.30 -6.52 6.54
CA GLY A 27 -30.48 -5.21 7.17
C GLY A 27 -29.22 -4.78 7.91
N ALA A 28 -28.89 -3.49 7.87
CA ALA A 28 -27.67 -2.96 8.46
C ALA A 28 -27.54 -3.33 9.95
N ILE A 29 -26.35 -3.78 10.34
CA ILE A 29 -26.03 -4.01 11.75
C ILE A 29 -25.35 -2.75 12.28
N TYR A 30 -25.98 -2.20 13.31
CA TYR A 30 -25.42 -1.15 14.14
C TYR A 30 -25.12 -1.74 15.52
N TYR A 31 -23.89 -1.53 15.98
CA TYR A 31 -23.58 -1.55 17.41
C TYR A 31 -23.95 -0.21 18.00
N ARG A 32 -24.53 -0.18 19.20
CA ARG A 32 -24.69 1.05 19.97
C ARG A 32 -24.21 0.81 21.39
N SER A 33 -23.46 1.75 21.93
CA SER A 33 -22.96 1.70 23.30
C SER A 33 -23.30 3.02 23.96
N SER A 34 -24.39 3.07 24.71
CA SER A 34 -24.55 4.07 25.75
C SER A 34 -23.68 3.65 26.94
N GLY A 35 -22.84 4.53 27.49
CA GLY A 35 -22.23 4.29 28.82
C GLY A 35 -20.75 3.89 28.93
N GLY A 36 -19.93 4.02 27.89
CA GLY A 36 -18.47 3.93 28.02
C GLY A 36 -17.90 2.51 28.15
N VAL A 37 -18.48 1.55 27.42
CA VAL A 37 -17.82 0.25 27.19
C VAL A 37 -16.61 0.43 26.26
N GLN A 38 -15.49 -0.21 26.63
CA GLN A 38 -14.24 -0.13 25.87
C GLN A 38 -14.19 -1.12 24.69
N PHE A 39 -15.04 -2.14 24.72
CA PHE A 39 -15.01 -3.27 23.78
C PHE A 39 -16.32 -3.38 22.99
N GLY A 40 -16.21 -3.33 21.67
CA GLY A 40 -17.30 -3.54 20.71
C GLY A 40 -17.48 -5.03 20.39
N PHE A 41 -17.41 -5.37 19.10
CA PHE A 41 -17.70 -6.72 18.62
C PHE A 41 -16.49 -7.66 18.70
N LYS A 42 -16.72 -8.90 19.12
CA LYS A 42 -15.77 -10.01 18.94
C LYS A 42 -16.35 -11.08 18.03
N PHE A 43 -15.65 -11.37 16.93
CA PHE A 43 -15.98 -12.44 16.00
C PHE A 43 -14.99 -13.58 16.17
N ASN A 44 -15.45 -14.74 16.64
CA ASN A 44 -14.56 -15.89 16.86
C ASN A 44 -14.17 -16.58 15.54
N SER A 45 -13.06 -17.33 15.57
CA SER A 45 -12.47 -17.98 14.40
C SER A 45 -13.31 -19.06 13.73
N ALA A 46 -14.32 -19.60 14.43
CA ALA A 46 -15.25 -20.57 13.86
C ALA A 46 -16.42 -19.94 13.09
N CYS A 47 -16.54 -18.60 13.10
CA CYS A 47 -17.68 -17.89 12.54
C CYS A 47 -17.37 -17.36 11.13
N ASN A 48 -18.31 -17.60 10.20
CA ASN A 48 -18.33 -16.95 8.89
C ASN A 48 -19.54 -16.01 8.85
N LEU A 49 -19.31 -14.71 8.71
CA LEU A 49 -20.38 -13.71 8.72
C LEU A 49 -20.57 -13.18 7.31
N ASN A 50 -21.81 -13.24 6.82
CA ASN A 50 -22.16 -12.77 5.49
C ASN A 50 -23.14 -11.59 5.62
N PHE A 51 -22.73 -10.42 5.16
CA PHE A 51 -23.50 -9.20 5.26
C PHE A 51 -23.90 -8.74 3.86
N HIS A 52 -25.20 -8.71 3.54
CA HIS A 52 -25.70 -8.12 2.29
C HIS A 52 -26.05 -6.63 2.44
N CYS A 53 -25.49 -6.00 3.46
CA CYS A 53 -25.81 -4.65 3.92
C CYS A 53 -24.60 -4.08 4.65
N ASN A 54 -24.61 -2.77 4.90
CA ASN A 54 -23.50 -2.13 5.57
C ASN A 54 -23.33 -2.65 7.02
N LEU A 55 -22.09 -2.88 7.41
CA LEU A 55 -21.68 -3.18 8.78
C LEU A 55 -21.10 -1.90 9.37
N ASN A 56 -21.82 -1.30 10.30
CA ASN A 56 -21.38 -0.06 10.94
C ASN A 56 -21.05 -0.30 12.41
N LEU A 57 -19.76 -0.24 12.73
CA LEU A 57 -19.21 -0.40 14.08
C LEU A 57 -18.94 0.97 14.72
N THR A 58 -19.90 1.88 14.62
CA THR A 58 -19.84 3.22 15.22
C THR A 58 -20.76 3.34 16.42
N ASP A 59 -20.38 4.14 17.40
CA ASP A 59 -21.29 4.70 18.39
C ASP A 59 -22.13 5.79 17.72
N ASP A 60 -23.46 5.70 17.80
CA ASP A 60 -24.38 6.59 17.12
C ASP A 60 -24.83 7.78 17.98
N GLU A 61 -24.42 7.83 19.25
CA GLU A 61 -24.92 8.84 20.20
C GLU A 61 -24.19 10.19 20.14
N TYR A 62 -23.06 10.34 19.44
CA TYR A 62 -22.27 11.58 19.52
C TYR A 62 -21.54 11.99 18.23
N PRO A 63 -22.09 12.91 17.42
CA PRO A 63 -21.30 13.61 16.40
C PRO A 63 -20.63 14.91 16.91
N ILE A 64 -20.75 15.28 18.19
CA ILE A 64 -20.31 16.62 18.67
C ILE A 64 -19.50 16.67 19.98
N ASN A 65 -19.37 15.59 20.76
CA ASN A 65 -18.61 15.63 22.04
C ASN A 65 -17.95 14.29 22.42
N GLY A 66 -17.03 13.77 21.61
CA GLY A 66 -16.09 12.73 22.06
C GLY A 66 -16.73 11.41 22.48
N GLY A 67 -17.45 10.77 21.54
CA GLY A 67 -17.97 9.40 21.74
C GLY A 67 -16.86 8.43 22.12
N GLY A 68 -17.18 7.42 22.94
CA GLY A 68 -16.19 6.47 23.46
C GLY A 68 -15.60 5.61 22.35
N GLY A 69 -14.28 5.44 22.33
CA GLY A 69 -13.61 4.56 21.38
C GLY A 69 -14.06 3.10 21.55
N LEU A 70 -14.63 2.52 20.48
CA LEU A 70 -15.03 1.12 20.44
C LEU A 70 -13.89 0.24 19.93
N THR A 71 -13.52 -0.78 20.71
CA THR A 71 -12.52 -1.76 20.29
C THR A 71 -13.15 -3.07 19.82
N SER A 72 -13.02 -3.40 18.53
CA SER A 72 -13.54 -4.64 17.94
C SER A 72 -12.43 -5.60 17.52
N TYR A 73 -12.74 -6.89 17.50
CA TYR A 73 -11.79 -7.95 17.15
C TYR A 73 -12.41 -8.96 16.19
N ASN A 74 -11.70 -9.25 15.11
CA ASN A 74 -12.01 -10.31 14.17
C ASN A 74 -10.98 -11.43 14.24
N PHE A 75 -11.44 -12.64 14.55
CA PHE A 75 -10.67 -13.88 14.48
C PHE A 75 -11.16 -14.80 13.36
N GLY A 76 -12.29 -14.50 12.72
CA GLY A 76 -12.99 -15.35 11.74
C GLY A 76 -13.10 -14.70 10.37
N SER A 77 -14.16 -15.02 9.63
CA SER A 77 -14.40 -14.44 8.30
C SER A 77 -15.57 -13.47 8.31
N ILE A 78 -15.37 -12.28 7.74
CA ILE A 78 -16.40 -11.28 7.46
C ILE A 78 -16.47 -11.10 5.94
N ASN A 79 -17.60 -11.45 5.34
CA ASN A 79 -17.86 -11.28 3.93
C ASN A 79 -18.98 -10.25 3.75
N MET A 80 -18.67 -9.13 3.13
CA MET A 80 -19.62 -8.12 2.70
C MET A 80 -19.99 -8.42 1.24
N ILE A 81 -21.24 -8.81 1.01
CA ILE A 81 -21.76 -9.33 -0.25
C ILE A 81 -22.56 -8.25 -0.95
N GLY A 82 -22.32 -8.06 -2.25
CA GLY A 82 -22.87 -6.95 -3.02
C GLY A 82 -22.38 -5.59 -2.52
N SER A 83 -23.20 -4.55 -2.71
CA SER A 83 -22.83 -3.15 -2.43
C SER A 83 -22.88 -2.76 -0.95
N ALA A 84 -22.14 -3.51 -0.13
CA ALA A 84 -22.13 -3.41 1.31
C ALA A 84 -20.79 -2.86 1.83
N ASP A 85 -20.86 -1.75 2.54
CA ASP A 85 -19.69 -1.09 3.14
C ASP A 85 -19.42 -1.59 4.56
N ILE A 86 -18.14 -1.56 4.98
CA ILE A 86 -17.78 -1.69 6.39
C ILE A 86 -17.26 -0.35 6.92
N VAL A 87 -17.70 0.01 8.12
CA VAL A 87 -17.18 1.14 8.90
C VAL A 87 -16.68 0.59 10.22
N THR A 88 -15.37 0.63 10.48
CA THR A 88 -14.77 -0.16 11.58
C THR A 88 -14.68 0.52 12.94
N GLY A 89 -14.91 1.83 13.04
CA GLY A 89 -14.79 2.54 14.31
C GLY A 89 -15.59 3.83 14.40
N ALA A 90 -15.92 4.20 15.65
CA ALA A 90 -16.32 5.54 16.04
C ALA A 90 -15.08 6.42 16.30
N GLU A 91 -15.27 7.66 16.75
CA GLU A 91 -14.17 8.48 17.25
C GLU A 91 -13.32 7.71 18.29
N SER A 92 -12.02 7.59 18.03
CA SER A 92 -11.06 6.78 18.79
C SER A 92 -11.28 5.27 18.84
N GLY A 93 -12.05 4.72 17.90
CA GLY A 93 -12.25 3.28 17.76
C GLY A 93 -11.00 2.53 17.30
N MET A 94 -10.90 1.28 17.74
CA MET A 94 -9.87 0.33 17.32
C MET A 94 -10.50 -0.91 16.70
N PHE A 95 -9.92 -1.44 15.63
CA PHE A 95 -10.33 -2.72 15.08
C PHE A 95 -9.11 -3.59 14.80
N PHE A 96 -9.17 -4.83 15.26
CA PHE A 96 -8.09 -5.80 15.13
C PHE A 96 -8.53 -6.98 14.25
N ASN A 97 -7.87 -7.17 13.11
CA ASN A 97 -8.01 -8.35 12.26
C ASN A 97 -6.84 -9.31 12.53
N TYR A 98 -7.08 -10.37 13.29
CA TYR A 98 -6.03 -11.27 13.78
C TYR A 98 -5.49 -12.24 12.72
N PRO A 99 -4.35 -12.92 12.99
CA PRO A 99 -3.83 -13.96 12.11
C PRO A 99 -4.88 -15.03 11.77
N GLY A 100 -5.03 -15.31 10.47
CA GLY A 100 -6.02 -16.25 9.94
C GLY A 100 -7.43 -15.69 9.79
N ALA A 101 -7.70 -14.48 10.29
CA ALA A 101 -8.96 -13.79 10.06
C ALA A 101 -9.02 -13.19 8.65
N VAL A 102 -10.21 -13.09 8.09
CA VAL A 102 -10.46 -12.65 6.72
C VAL A 102 -11.58 -11.62 6.69
N ILE A 103 -11.39 -10.55 5.92
CA ILE A 103 -12.42 -9.58 5.59
C ILE A 103 -12.46 -9.46 4.06
N ILE A 104 -13.60 -9.74 3.43
CA ILE A 104 -13.80 -9.61 1.98
C ILE A 104 -14.98 -8.67 1.73
N LEU A 105 -14.79 -7.69 0.86
CA LEU A 105 -15.85 -6.83 0.33
C LEU A 105 -15.95 -7.06 -1.18
N GLU A 106 -17.10 -7.55 -1.65
CA GLU A 106 -17.33 -7.79 -3.08
C GLU A 106 -17.49 -6.46 -3.84
N ASP A 107 -18.54 -5.68 -3.54
CA ASP A 107 -18.89 -4.45 -4.26
C ASP A 107 -19.06 -3.24 -3.34
N GLY A 108 -18.27 -3.14 -2.27
CA GLY A 108 -18.37 -2.08 -1.27
C GLY A 108 -17.02 -1.50 -0.89
N SER A 109 -17.06 -0.39 -0.15
CA SER A 109 -15.86 0.28 0.33
C SER A 109 -15.61 0.02 1.82
N PHE A 110 -14.33 0.07 2.18
CA PHE A 110 -13.86 -0.04 3.55
C PHE A 110 -13.63 1.36 4.09
N TYR A 111 -14.32 1.73 5.16
CA TYR A 111 -14.12 2.97 5.88
C TYR A 111 -13.52 2.66 7.26
N LEU A 112 -12.42 3.28 7.62
CA LEU A 112 -11.88 3.13 8.97
C LEU A 112 -12.85 3.67 10.02
N ALA A 113 -13.52 4.76 9.67
CA ALA A 113 -14.54 5.44 10.46
C ALA A 113 -15.46 6.27 9.55
N PRO A 114 -16.54 6.84 10.08
CA PRO A 114 -17.23 7.94 9.42
C PRO A 114 -16.24 9.06 9.09
N LEU A 115 -16.41 9.72 7.94
CA LEU A 115 -15.48 10.77 7.50
C LEU A 115 -15.37 11.96 8.49
N THR A 116 -16.33 12.09 9.41
CA THR A 116 -16.35 13.11 10.46
C THR A 116 -15.59 12.71 11.74
N ALA A 117 -15.11 11.48 11.86
CA ALA A 117 -14.37 11.04 13.03
C ALA A 117 -12.93 11.59 13.03
N PHE A 118 -12.39 11.85 14.22
CA PHE A 118 -11.09 12.49 14.41
C PHE A 118 -9.88 11.55 14.44
N TYR A 119 -10.08 10.29 14.85
CA TYR A 119 -9.00 9.32 15.06
C TYR A 119 -9.58 7.92 15.02
N THR A 120 -8.97 7.01 14.25
CA THR A 120 -9.26 5.56 14.31
C THR A 120 -8.00 4.75 14.05
N PHE A 121 -7.98 3.54 14.58
CA PHE A 121 -6.86 2.61 14.43
C PHE A 121 -7.34 1.25 13.96
N PHE A 122 -6.76 0.75 12.87
CA PHE A 122 -7.02 -0.59 12.35
C PHE A 122 -5.70 -1.37 12.30
N SER A 123 -5.60 -2.47 13.05
CA SER A 123 -4.46 -3.38 12.99
C SER A 123 -4.83 -4.66 12.25
N ASN A 124 -3.97 -5.07 11.32
CA ASN A 124 -4.19 -6.23 10.47
C ASN A 124 -3.00 -7.19 10.48
N SER A 125 -3.21 -8.38 11.02
CA SER A 125 -2.33 -9.54 10.83
C SER A 125 -2.99 -10.65 10.01
N GLY A 126 -4.22 -10.43 9.53
CA GLY A 126 -4.99 -11.35 8.70
C GLY A 126 -5.02 -10.92 7.23
N MET A 127 -6.13 -11.23 6.56
CA MET A 127 -6.40 -10.81 5.18
C MET A 127 -7.55 -9.79 5.14
N VAL A 128 -7.38 -8.74 4.34
CA VAL A 128 -8.43 -7.82 3.93
C VAL A 128 -8.42 -7.72 2.40
N GLU A 129 -9.55 -7.96 1.76
CA GLU A 129 -9.73 -7.82 0.31
C GLU A 129 -10.94 -6.92 0.02
N VAL A 130 -10.73 -5.85 -0.73
CA VAL A 130 -11.77 -5.00 -1.30
C VAL A 130 -11.76 -5.22 -2.80
N GLN A 131 -12.72 -5.98 -3.32
CA GLN A 131 -12.73 -6.48 -4.70
C GLN A 131 -13.24 -5.46 -5.71
N ASN A 132 -14.26 -4.68 -5.37
CA ASN A 132 -14.74 -3.55 -6.16
C ASN A 132 -15.14 -2.41 -5.22
N GLY A 133 -14.17 -1.58 -4.86
CA GLY A 133 -14.39 -0.47 -3.94
C GLY A 133 -13.08 0.16 -3.50
N ASN A 134 -13.17 1.07 -2.54
CA ASN A 134 -12.02 1.83 -2.07
C ASN A 134 -11.81 1.65 -0.57
N LEU A 135 -10.64 2.09 -0.11
CA LEU A 135 -10.34 2.23 1.30
C LEU A 135 -10.31 3.71 1.67
N TYR A 136 -11.07 4.10 2.68
CA TYR A 136 -11.20 5.47 3.15
C TYR A 136 -10.72 5.62 4.59
N PHE A 137 -9.81 6.56 4.78
CA PHE A 137 -9.39 7.04 6.09
C PHE A 137 -10.28 8.22 6.51
N SER A 138 -10.63 8.27 7.79
CA SER A 138 -11.05 9.51 8.46
C SER A 138 -9.83 10.35 8.84
N GLN A 139 -10.04 11.52 9.45
CA GLN A 139 -8.94 12.36 9.92
C GLN A 139 -8.08 11.61 10.96
N ASN A 140 -6.80 11.94 11.02
CA ASN A 140 -5.78 11.33 11.89
C ASN A 140 -5.96 9.81 12.09
N SER A 141 -6.15 9.05 11.00
CA SER A 141 -6.47 7.63 11.11
C SER A 141 -5.33 6.74 10.66
N TYR A 142 -5.23 5.56 11.24
CA TYR A 142 -4.05 4.71 11.14
C TYR A 142 -4.45 3.30 10.73
N ILE A 143 -3.76 2.77 9.74
CA ILE A 143 -3.71 1.34 9.47
C ILE A 143 -2.32 0.85 9.83
N GLN A 144 -2.27 -0.20 10.65
CA GLN A 144 -1.06 -0.95 10.94
C GLN A 144 -1.20 -2.34 10.33
N ASN A 145 -0.53 -2.58 9.20
CA ASN A 145 -0.42 -3.91 8.62
C ASN A 145 0.75 -4.64 9.31
N ASP A 146 0.40 -5.60 10.15
CA ASP A 146 1.25 -6.35 11.07
C ASP A 146 1.47 -7.78 10.56
N GLY A 147 2.06 -7.90 9.37
CA GLY A 147 2.34 -9.18 8.70
C GLY A 147 1.15 -9.74 7.92
N GLY A 148 0.07 -8.97 7.82
CA GLY A 148 -1.12 -9.31 7.06
C GLY A 148 -1.07 -8.92 5.58
N SER A 149 -2.13 -9.27 4.87
CA SER A 149 -2.34 -8.91 3.46
C SER A 149 -3.54 -7.99 3.32
N ILE A 150 -3.35 -6.86 2.65
CA ILE A 150 -4.42 -5.92 2.30
C ILE A 150 -4.40 -5.77 0.77
N VAL A 151 -5.50 -6.17 0.12
CA VAL A 151 -5.70 -6.08 -1.32
C VAL A 151 -6.86 -5.13 -1.59
N ILE A 152 -6.61 -4.07 -2.34
CA ILE A 152 -7.60 -3.05 -2.69
C ILE A 152 -7.67 -2.94 -4.22
N ASN A 153 -8.74 -3.44 -4.81
CA ASN A 153 -9.02 -3.31 -6.25
C ASN A 153 -9.73 -1.97 -6.54
N GLY A 154 -9.17 -0.90 -5.99
CA GLY A 154 -9.59 0.48 -6.14
C GLY A 154 -8.50 1.38 -5.58
N SER A 155 -8.87 2.50 -4.96
CA SER A 155 -7.91 3.47 -4.42
C SER A 155 -7.95 3.52 -2.89
N VAL A 156 -6.86 4.03 -2.31
CA VAL A 156 -6.77 4.42 -0.89
C VAL A 156 -6.87 5.94 -0.80
N PHE A 157 -7.82 6.42 -0.01
CA PHE A 157 -8.14 7.83 0.16
C PHE A 157 -7.94 8.25 1.61
N GLY A 158 -7.24 9.36 1.83
CA GLY A 158 -7.13 10.00 3.13
C GLY A 158 -7.66 11.43 3.13
N GLN A 159 -7.74 12.02 4.33
CA GLN A 159 -8.27 13.39 4.52
C GLN A 159 -7.21 14.40 4.92
N ASP A 160 -6.10 13.94 5.49
CA ASP A 160 -5.02 14.78 6.00
C ASP A 160 -3.68 14.05 5.92
N PHE A 161 -2.60 14.77 6.16
CA PHE A 161 -1.26 14.18 6.26
C PHE A 161 -0.98 13.53 7.61
N ASP A 162 -1.96 13.51 8.50
CA ASP A 162 -1.88 12.82 9.79
C ASP A 162 -2.57 11.45 9.74
N SER A 163 -2.94 11.00 8.54
CA SER A 163 -3.45 9.67 8.26
C SER A 163 -2.35 8.78 7.68
N TYR A 164 -2.16 7.59 8.27
CA TYR A 164 -0.99 6.75 7.99
C TYR A 164 -1.40 5.32 7.63
N PHE A 165 -0.97 4.86 6.46
CA PHE A 165 -0.95 3.44 6.11
C PHE A 165 0.45 2.89 6.39
N MET A 166 0.57 2.03 7.40
CA MET A 166 1.86 1.52 7.88
C MET A 166 2.03 0.04 7.53
N GLN A 167 3.09 -0.31 6.80
CA GLN A 167 3.59 -1.68 6.68
C GLN A 167 4.57 -1.93 7.84
N ALA A 168 4.03 -2.39 8.97
CA ALA A 168 4.69 -2.32 10.28
C ALA A 168 5.52 -3.57 10.64
N GLN A 169 5.24 -4.72 10.02
CA GLN A 169 5.97 -5.98 10.28
C GLN A 169 6.47 -6.64 8.98
N PRO A 170 7.47 -7.53 9.05
CA PRO A 170 7.89 -8.31 7.89
C PRO A 170 6.73 -9.09 7.26
N ASN A 171 6.79 -9.25 5.94
CA ASN A 171 5.78 -9.91 5.09
C ASN A 171 4.43 -9.19 4.98
N SER A 172 4.29 -8.00 5.57
CA SER A 172 3.12 -7.16 5.33
C SER A 172 3.02 -6.81 3.84
N THR A 173 1.83 -7.00 3.28
CA THR A 173 1.57 -6.79 1.84
C THR A 173 0.42 -5.80 1.64
N LEU A 174 0.65 -4.79 0.80
CA LEU A 174 -0.39 -3.96 0.18
C LEU A 174 -0.39 -4.18 -1.34
N SER A 175 -1.51 -4.63 -1.89
CA SER A 175 -1.75 -4.70 -3.34
C SER A 175 -2.84 -3.72 -3.73
N ILE A 176 -2.60 -2.90 -4.76
CA ILE A 176 -3.48 -1.79 -5.14
C ILE A 176 -3.65 -1.69 -6.66
N SER A 177 -4.90 -1.62 -7.13
CA SER A 177 -5.20 -1.44 -8.57
C SER A 177 -5.48 0.01 -8.97
N GLY A 178 -5.74 0.90 -7.99
CA GLY A 178 -5.93 2.34 -8.14
C GLY A 178 -4.80 3.14 -7.51
N GLU A 179 -5.09 4.31 -6.94
CA GLU A 179 -4.06 5.21 -6.38
C GLU A 179 -3.92 5.07 -4.87
N ILE A 180 -2.71 5.26 -4.34
CA ILE A 180 -2.49 5.42 -2.90
C ILE A 180 -2.39 6.92 -2.58
N PHE A 181 -3.33 7.44 -1.79
CA PHE A 181 -3.37 8.84 -1.36
C PHE A 181 -3.13 9.84 -2.51
N PRO A 182 -4.00 9.85 -3.54
CA PRO A 182 -3.87 10.79 -4.65
C PRO A 182 -3.89 12.24 -4.14
N LEU A 183 -3.36 13.20 -4.92
CA LEU A 183 -3.19 14.60 -4.50
C LEU A 183 -4.44 15.26 -3.90
N SER A 184 -5.64 14.85 -4.33
CA SER A 184 -6.91 15.35 -3.81
C SER A 184 -7.35 14.74 -2.47
N SER A 185 -6.60 13.77 -1.95
CA SER A 185 -6.96 12.94 -0.80
C SER A 185 -5.68 12.52 -0.05
N PRO A 186 -5.07 13.45 0.69
CA PRO A 186 -3.76 13.28 1.27
C PRO A 186 -3.73 12.21 2.36
N GLY A 187 -2.55 11.64 2.55
CA GLY A 187 -2.21 10.65 3.57
C GLY A 187 -0.75 10.24 3.39
N ARG A 188 -0.27 9.33 4.24
CA ARG A 188 1.12 8.87 4.23
C ARG A 188 1.19 7.36 4.16
N LEU A 189 2.02 6.86 3.25
CA LEU A 189 2.46 5.48 3.25
C LEU A 189 3.77 5.39 4.05
N VAL A 190 3.83 4.50 5.03
CA VAL A 190 5.00 4.26 5.85
C VAL A 190 5.39 2.79 5.72
N THR A 191 6.66 2.54 5.46
CA THR A 191 7.27 1.20 5.35
C THR A 191 8.33 1.11 6.44
N MET A 192 8.09 0.27 7.45
CA MET A 192 8.94 0.23 8.65
C MET A 192 9.79 -1.02 8.76
N ALA A 193 9.27 -2.14 8.27
CA ALA A 193 9.89 -3.45 8.38
C ALA A 193 10.28 -4.01 7.01
N GLU A 194 11.19 -4.97 7.03
CA GLU A 194 11.78 -5.58 5.84
C GLU A 194 11.73 -7.13 5.97
N PRO A 195 11.29 -7.87 4.93
CA PRO A 195 10.69 -7.34 3.71
C PRO A 195 9.23 -6.90 3.90
N THR A 196 8.83 -5.79 3.28
CA THR A 196 7.41 -5.40 3.11
C THR A 196 7.10 -5.20 1.63
N TYR A 197 5.90 -5.57 1.21
CA TYR A 197 5.51 -5.62 -0.20
C TYR A 197 4.48 -4.56 -0.53
N VAL A 198 4.79 -3.70 -1.50
CA VAL A 198 3.82 -2.79 -2.12
C VAL A 198 3.72 -3.12 -3.60
N ILE A 199 2.52 -3.49 -4.05
CA ILE A 199 2.24 -4.03 -5.38
C ILE A 199 1.27 -3.11 -6.10
N TYR A 200 1.72 -2.48 -7.18
CA TYR A 200 0.90 -1.70 -8.09
C TYR A 200 0.44 -2.62 -9.23
N ASN A 201 -0.82 -3.04 -9.21
CA ASN A 201 -1.40 -4.02 -10.13
C ASN A 201 -2.64 -3.52 -10.89
N GLY A 202 -2.68 -2.22 -11.15
CA GLY A 202 -3.78 -1.57 -11.85
C GLY A 202 -3.92 -1.94 -13.33
N THR A 203 -5.01 -1.45 -13.93
CA THR A 203 -5.25 -1.49 -15.39
C THR A 203 -5.26 -0.10 -16.02
N SER A 204 -5.15 0.95 -15.20
CA SER A 204 -4.92 2.33 -15.60
C SER A 204 -3.54 2.78 -15.12
N PRO A 205 -2.91 3.79 -15.72
CA PRO A 205 -1.62 4.29 -15.26
C PRO A 205 -1.68 4.68 -13.78
N GLN A 206 -0.73 4.19 -12.98
CA GLN A 206 -0.66 4.48 -11.53
C GLN A 206 0.46 5.45 -11.19
N GLN A 207 0.26 6.31 -10.19
CA GLN A 207 1.32 7.09 -9.57
C GLN A 207 1.88 6.36 -8.35
N ILE A 208 3.20 6.17 -8.32
CA ILE A 208 3.87 5.59 -7.16
C ILE A 208 4.09 6.69 -6.13
N LEU A 209 3.46 6.54 -4.98
CA LEU A 209 3.63 7.44 -3.85
C LEU A 209 5.04 7.29 -3.24
N LEU A 210 5.65 8.37 -2.81
CA LEU A 210 6.87 8.30 -1.98
C LEU A 210 6.49 7.90 -0.54
N PRO A 211 7.02 6.78 -0.01
CA PRO A 211 6.85 6.49 1.41
C PRO A 211 7.52 7.55 2.27
N THR A 212 7.03 7.75 3.48
CA THR A 212 7.64 8.63 4.49
C THR A 212 8.43 7.81 5.50
N ASP A 213 9.48 8.39 6.08
CA ASP A 213 10.29 7.73 7.09
C ASP A 213 9.46 7.38 8.34
N PRO A 214 9.69 6.20 8.95
CA PRO A 214 8.91 5.70 10.08
C PRO A 214 9.10 6.48 11.40
N ILE A 215 10.17 7.25 11.54
CA ILE A 215 10.52 8.00 12.76
C ILE A 215 10.36 9.50 12.50
N ASP A 216 10.85 9.97 11.36
CA ASP A 216 10.76 11.35 10.92
C ASP A 216 9.80 11.47 9.74
N PHE A 217 8.50 11.58 10.02
CA PHE A 217 7.48 11.60 8.97
C PHE A 217 7.61 12.75 7.96
N VAL A 218 8.46 13.76 8.16
CA VAL A 218 8.72 14.77 7.13
C VAL A 218 9.88 14.41 6.19
N SER A 219 10.61 13.34 6.49
CA SER A 219 11.68 12.79 5.66
C SER A 219 11.18 11.70 4.71
N PRO A 220 11.83 11.55 3.53
CA PRO A 220 11.51 10.47 2.60
C PRO A 220 11.88 9.11 3.20
N GLY A 221 10.97 8.15 3.07
CA GLY A 221 11.20 6.74 3.38
C GLY A 221 11.70 5.97 2.16
N PHE A 222 11.56 4.65 2.20
CA PHE A 222 11.98 3.74 1.13
C PHE A 222 10.98 2.60 0.97
N TYR A 223 10.87 2.03 -0.23
CA TYR A 223 10.22 0.74 -0.38
C TYR A 223 11.20 -0.37 0.01
N SER A 224 10.74 -1.36 0.77
CA SER A 224 11.48 -2.62 0.92
C SER A 224 11.40 -3.42 -0.40
N VAL A 225 10.21 -3.94 -0.71
CA VAL A 225 9.88 -4.58 -1.99
C VAL A 225 8.80 -3.79 -2.71
N LEU A 226 9.15 -3.24 -3.87
CA LEU A 226 8.21 -2.60 -4.80
C LEU A 226 7.96 -3.54 -5.98
N VAL A 227 6.70 -3.84 -6.27
CA VAL A 227 6.29 -4.69 -7.40
C VAL A 227 5.48 -3.87 -8.38
N ILE A 228 5.91 -3.90 -9.64
CA ILE A 228 5.19 -3.31 -10.77
C ILE A 228 4.55 -4.46 -11.56
N ASP A 229 3.22 -4.53 -11.48
CA ASP A 229 2.39 -5.54 -12.16
C ASP A 229 1.18 -4.87 -12.83
N ASN A 230 1.41 -3.70 -13.43
CA ASN A 230 0.38 -2.88 -14.06
C ASN A 230 0.68 -2.71 -15.55
N ILE A 231 -0.10 -3.35 -16.41
CA ILE A 231 0.11 -3.31 -17.87
C ILE A 231 0.00 -1.90 -18.48
N ALA A 232 -0.75 -0.99 -17.84
CA ALA A 232 -0.83 0.41 -18.25
C ALA A 232 0.35 1.26 -17.78
N GLY A 233 1.23 0.69 -16.95
CA GLY A 233 2.44 1.31 -16.43
C GLY A 233 2.23 2.04 -15.11
N ALA A 234 3.36 2.38 -14.49
CA ALA A 234 3.42 3.17 -13.27
C ALA A 234 4.50 4.24 -13.40
N SER A 235 4.33 5.38 -12.73
CA SER A 235 5.35 6.43 -12.72
C SER A 235 5.62 6.96 -11.33
N ILE A 236 6.87 7.33 -11.07
CA ILE A 236 7.27 8.09 -9.87
C ILE A 236 7.21 9.58 -10.17
N ASN A 237 6.83 10.39 -9.18
CA ASN A 237 6.74 11.86 -9.26
C ASN A 237 7.69 12.58 -8.28
N SER A 238 8.57 11.79 -7.66
CA SER A 238 9.62 12.23 -6.75
C SER A 238 10.74 11.20 -6.78
N ASP A 239 11.90 11.54 -6.24
CA ASP A 239 12.96 10.57 -6.03
C ASP A 239 12.46 9.51 -5.04
N ILE A 240 12.69 8.23 -5.35
CA ILE A 240 12.34 7.11 -4.47
C ILE A 240 13.54 6.19 -4.26
N SER A 241 13.55 5.53 -3.10
CA SER A 241 14.57 4.55 -2.75
C SER A 241 13.96 3.16 -2.58
N ILE A 242 14.67 2.14 -3.05
CA ILE A 242 14.33 0.71 -2.88
C ILE A 242 15.44 0.04 -2.07
N GLN A 243 15.04 -0.60 -0.98
CA GLN A 243 15.96 -1.21 -0.02
C GLN A 243 16.26 -2.67 -0.35
N ASP A 244 15.28 -3.46 -0.81
CA ASP A 244 15.48 -4.91 -1.04
C ASP A 244 15.25 -5.34 -2.48
N SER A 245 14.11 -5.01 -3.08
CA SER A 245 13.80 -5.48 -4.42
C SER A 245 12.84 -4.59 -5.18
N LEU A 246 13.17 -4.31 -6.43
CA LEU A 246 12.20 -3.88 -7.43
C LEU A 246 11.85 -5.09 -8.29
N ILE A 247 10.59 -5.48 -8.35
CA ILE A 247 10.13 -6.62 -9.15
C ILE A 247 9.32 -6.08 -10.32
N LEU A 248 9.79 -6.33 -11.55
CA LEU A 248 9.12 -5.93 -12.78
C LEU A 248 8.42 -7.16 -13.38
N THR A 249 7.13 -7.31 -13.08
CA THR A 249 6.31 -8.43 -13.53
C THR A 249 5.63 -8.09 -14.84
N ASN A 250 4.86 -6.99 -14.86
CA ASN A 250 4.16 -6.46 -16.02
C ASN A 250 4.10 -4.93 -15.91
N GLY A 251 4.31 -4.24 -17.02
CA GLY A 251 4.22 -2.78 -17.06
C GLY A 251 5.54 -2.03 -17.14
N LEU A 252 5.46 -0.80 -17.59
CA LEU A 252 6.59 0.10 -17.69
C LEU A 252 6.66 0.99 -16.46
N LEU A 253 7.82 1.05 -15.79
CA LEU A 253 8.08 1.98 -14.70
C LEU A 253 8.75 3.24 -15.24
N SER A 254 8.02 4.35 -15.35
CA SER A 254 8.57 5.63 -15.79
C SER A 254 9.14 6.44 -14.64
N ILE A 255 10.42 6.83 -14.75
CA ILE A 255 11.09 7.66 -13.73
C ILE A 255 11.16 9.15 -14.08
N GLY A 256 10.91 9.51 -15.34
CA GLY A 256 10.90 10.90 -15.78
C GLY A 256 12.15 11.67 -15.36
N ASN A 257 11.96 12.73 -14.56
CA ASN A 257 13.04 13.59 -14.07
C ASN A 257 13.52 13.22 -12.66
N HIS A 258 13.07 12.09 -12.13
CA HIS A 258 13.32 11.65 -10.76
C HIS A 258 14.27 10.47 -10.71
N ASN A 259 14.97 10.34 -9.59
CA ASN A 259 15.91 9.26 -9.37
C ASN A 259 15.24 8.07 -8.70
N LEU A 260 15.49 6.89 -9.23
CA LEU A 260 15.19 5.61 -8.59
C LEU A 260 16.48 5.06 -8.00
N SER A 261 16.61 5.06 -6.68
CA SER A 261 17.84 4.65 -5.99
C SER A 261 17.70 3.27 -5.39
N LEU A 262 18.55 2.33 -5.80
CA LEU A 262 18.64 0.99 -5.25
C LEU A 262 19.75 0.93 -4.20
N SER A 263 19.44 0.37 -3.02
CA SER A 263 20.42 0.10 -1.96
C SER A 263 21.53 -0.86 -2.43
N GLU A 264 22.52 -1.12 -1.58
CA GLU A 264 23.60 -2.08 -1.85
C GLU A 264 23.08 -3.51 -2.11
N THR A 265 22.13 -3.98 -1.31
CA THR A 265 21.57 -5.33 -1.39
C THR A 265 20.39 -5.42 -2.36
N ALA A 266 19.84 -4.28 -2.77
CA ALA A 266 18.66 -4.25 -3.62
C ALA A 266 18.89 -4.93 -4.99
N ILE A 267 17.97 -5.79 -5.39
CA ILE A 267 17.98 -6.45 -6.72
C ILE A 267 16.83 -5.95 -7.59
N ILE A 268 16.98 -6.09 -8.90
CA ILE A 268 15.83 -6.01 -9.82
C ILE A 268 15.46 -7.42 -10.26
N GLY A 269 14.28 -7.86 -9.87
CA GLY A 269 13.72 -9.17 -10.17
C GLY A 269 12.62 -9.14 -11.24
N GLY A 270 11.92 -10.27 -11.38
CA GLY A 270 10.87 -10.46 -12.40
C GLY A 270 11.45 -10.98 -13.72
N ASN A 271 10.81 -10.63 -14.84
CA ASN A 271 11.28 -10.98 -16.18
C ASN A 271 11.37 -9.71 -17.05
N PRO A 272 12.41 -8.88 -16.87
CA PRO A 272 12.48 -7.62 -17.58
C PRO A 272 12.51 -7.79 -19.11
N SER A 273 11.69 -7.00 -19.78
CA SER A 273 11.43 -7.09 -21.22
C SER A 273 10.84 -5.77 -21.75
N SER A 274 10.49 -5.70 -23.04
CA SER A 274 9.78 -4.53 -23.59
C SER A 274 8.40 -4.32 -22.96
N ASN A 275 7.85 -5.31 -22.27
CA ASN A 275 6.59 -5.20 -21.53
C ASN A 275 6.80 -4.94 -20.02
N SER A 276 8.04 -4.94 -19.54
CA SER A 276 8.41 -4.94 -18.12
C SER A 276 9.79 -4.32 -17.92
N MET A 277 9.91 -3.00 -17.95
CA MET A 277 11.21 -2.31 -17.87
C MET A 277 11.09 -0.92 -17.24
N ILE A 278 12.24 -0.31 -16.96
CA ILE A 278 12.32 1.05 -16.44
C ILE A 278 12.52 2.01 -17.62
N LEU A 279 11.63 3.00 -17.75
CA LEU A 279 11.77 4.09 -18.70
C LEU A 279 12.57 5.22 -18.05
N ALA A 280 13.88 5.23 -18.33
CA ALA A 280 14.82 6.21 -17.82
C ALA A 280 15.21 7.24 -18.91
N THR A 281 14.21 7.76 -19.64
CA THR A 281 14.39 8.63 -20.81
C THR A 281 14.36 10.14 -20.52
N GLY A 282 13.95 10.53 -19.31
CA GLY A 282 13.93 11.93 -18.87
C GLY A 282 15.29 12.40 -18.35
N SER A 283 15.33 13.30 -17.37
CA SER A 283 16.59 13.72 -16.73
C SER A 283 16.97 12.88 -15.50
N GLY A 284 16.09 11.99 -15.05
CA GLY A 284 16.29 11.13 -13.89
C GLY A 284 17.15 9.90 -14.19
N GLU A 285 17.72 9.30 -13.14
CA GLU A 285 18.61 8.14 -13.24
C GLU A 285 18.08 6.95 -12.44
N VAL A 286 18.32 5.74 -12.97
CA VAL A 286 18.30 4.52 -12.14
C VAL A 286 19.68 4.38 -11.52
N ARG A 287 19.74 4.49 -10.19
CA ARG A 287 20.99 4.45 -9.43
C ARG A 287 21.11 3.16 -8.64
N LYS A 288 22.33 2.63 -8.58
CA LYS A 288 22.67 1.48 -7.74
C LYS A 288 23.83 1.86 -6.82
N ARG A 289 23.62 1.73 -5.51
CA ARG A 289 24.70 1.83 -4.52
C ARG A 289 25.62 0.61 -4.64
N ILE A 290 26.93 0.84 -4.61
CA ILE A 290 27.95 -0.20 -4.77
C ILE A 290 29.00 -0.04 -3.66
N THR A 291 29.42 -1.16 -3.08
CA THR A 291 30.43 -1.21 -1.99
C THR A 291 31.68 -2.03 -2.36
N SER A 292 31.67 -2.72 -3.49
CA SER A 292 32.78 -3.54 -3.97
C SER A 292 32.71 -3.74 -5.50
N PRO A 293 33.81 -4.17 -6.15
CA PRO A 293 33.78 -4.56 -7.56
C PRO A 293 32.70 -5.62 -7.84
N GLY A 294 32.04 -5.52 -8.99
CA GLY A 294 30.93 -6.38 -9.34
C GLY A 294 30.23 -5.93 -10.61
N SER A 295 29.17 -6.66 -10.99
CA SER A 295 28.35 -6.30 -12.15
C SER A 295 26.89 -6.09 -11.74
N PHE A 296 26.28 -5.10 -12.38
CA PHE A 296 24.85 -4.83 -12.23
C PHE A 296 24.25 -4.56 -13.61
N THR A 297 23.07 -5.11 -13.87
CA THR A 297 22.33 -4.88 -15.12
C THR A 297 21.13 -3.99 -14.85
N PHE A 298 21.09 -2.86 -15.53
CA PHE A 298 19.96 -1.93 -15.50
C PHE A 298 18.98 -2.31 -16.60
N PRO A 299 17.76 -2.76 -16.27
CA PRO A 299 16.73 -3.12 -17.23
C PRO A 299 15.99 -1.87 -17.73
N VAL A 300 16.75 -0.98 -18.39
CA VAL A 300 16.22 0.26 -18.96
C VAL A 300 15.76 0.06 -20.41
N GLY A 301 14.87 0.94 -20.84
CA GLY A 301 14.46 1.07 -22.23
C GLY A 301 13.76 2.39 -22.49
N ASP A 302 13.13 2.49 -23.65
CA ASP A 302 12.26 3.60 -24.01
C ASP A 302 10.94 3.09 -24.60
N ASN A 303 9.98 4.00 -24.71
CA ASN A 303 8.65 3.71 -25.23
C ASN A 303 8.19 4.83 -26.16
N ASP A 304 9.11 5.34 -26.99
CA ASP A 304 8.79 6.36 -28.00
C ASP A 304 8.27 5.67 -29.27
N GLY A 305 6.95 5.50 -29.33
CA GLY A 305 6.26 4.80 -30.42
C GLY A 305 6.12 3.29 -30.19
N LEU A 306 7.25 2.58 -30.02
CA LEU A 306 7.27 1.16 -29.64
C LEU A 306 8.16 0.98 -28.41
N ALA A 307 7.73 0.13 -27.47
CA ALA A 307 8.54 -0.23 -26.32
C ALA A 307 9.77 -1.03 -26.76
N GLU A 308 10.96 -0.49 -26.49
CA GLU A 308 12.24 -1.11 -26.84
C GLU A 308 13.07 -1.34 -25.57
N TYR A 309 13.24 -2.61 -25.21
CA TYR A 309 14.04 -3.02 -24.06
C TYR A 309 15.52 -3.11 -24.41
N THR A 310 16.31 -2.22 -23.82
CA THR A 310 17.73 -2.09 -24.11
C THR A 310 18.55 -1.99 -22.83
N PRO A 311 18.72 -3.12 -22.11
CA PRO A 311 19.41 -3.15 -20.84
C PRO A 311 20.88 -2.79 -21.01
N VAL A 312 21.49 -2.26 -19.95
CA VAL A 312 22.93 -2.01 -19.88
C VAL A 312 23.52 -2.71 -18.68
N SER A 313 24.57 -3.49 -18.90
CA SER A 313 25.34 -4.14 -17.84
C SER A 313 26.63 -3.37 -17.60
N LEU A 314 26.81 -2.88 -16.38
CA LEU A 314 28.07 -2.27 -15.94
C LEU A 314 28.87 -3.32 -15.18
N ASN A 315 30.17 -3.42 -15.48
CA ASN A 315 31.10 -4.33 -14.80
C ASN A 315 32.25 -3.52 -14.22
N LEU A 316 32.21 -3.32 -12.89
CA LEU A 316 33.19 -2.56 -12.13
C LEU A 316 34.29 -3.52 -11.69
N THR A 317 35.49 -3.38 -12.25
CA THR A 317 36.62 -4.28 -12.00
C THR A 317 37.57 -3.77 -10.89
N ALA A 318 37.51 -2.48 -10.56
CA ALA A 318 38.26 -1.84 -9.48
C ALA A 318 37.61 -0.50 -9.10
N GLY A 319 37.90 0.03 -7.91
CA GLY A 319 37.43 1.34 -7.44
C GLY A 319 37.59 1.55 -5.94
N THR A 320 37.23 2.75 -5.47
CA THR A 320 37.04 3.08 -4.05
C THR A 320 35.55 3.31 -3.82
N PHE A 321 34.94 2.59 -2.89
CA PHE A 321 33.47 2.45 -2.82
C PHE A 321 32.82 3.05 -1.56
N SER A 322 33.37 4.13 -1.02
CA SER A 322 32.76 4.82 0.12
C SER A 322 31.57 5.66 -0.34
N GLU A 323 30.35 5.25 0.00
CA GLU A 323 29.10 5.89 -0.46
C GLU A 323 28.97 5.97 -1.99
N ALA A 324 29.59 5.02 -2.69
CA ALA A 324 29.64 5.04 -4.14
C ALA A 324 28.32 4.62 -4.78
N SER A 325 27.99 5.25 -5.90
CA SER A 325 26.84 4.89 -6.73
C SER A 325 27.19 4.93 -8.20
N ILE A 326 26.50 4.10 -8.98
CA ILE A 326 26.48 4.16 -10.45
C ILE A 326 25.06 4.47 -10.90
N GLY A 327 24.92 5.41 -11.82
CA GLY A 327 23.64 5.85 -12.38
C GLY A 327 23.56 5.59 -13.87
N VAL A 328 22.36 5.24 -14.33
CA VAL A 328 22.04 5.07 -15.75
C VAL A 328 20.84 5.91 -16.11
N ASN A 329 21.00 6.69 -17.17
CA ASN A 329 19.93 7.37 -17.89
C ASN A 329 20.05 7.02 -19.39
N LEU A 330 18.93 6.78 -20.05
CA LEU A 330 18.88 6.39 -21.46
C LEU A 330 18.46 7.61 -22.29
N VAL A 331 19.17 7.88 -23.39
CA VAL A 331 18.80 8.95 -24.32
C VAL A 331 18.36 8.34 -25.65
N ASN A 332 17.12 8.61 -26.04
CA ASN A 332 16.55 8.17 -27.32
C ASN A 332 16.99 9.09 -28.48
N ALA A 333 18.30 9.12 -28.74
CA ALA A 333 18.88 9.86 -29.85
C ALA A 333 20.21 9.22 -30.28
N SER A 334 20.70 9.57 -31.46
CA SER A 334 22.07 9.22 -31.86
C SER A 334 23.09 9.85 -30.90
N TYR A 335 24.14 9.10 -30.54
CA TYR A 335 25.24 9.65 -29.74
C TYR A 335 25.87 10.87 -30.45
N PRO A 336 26.19 11.97 -29.72
CA PRO A 336 26.77 13.17 -30.32
C PRO A 336 28.03 12.87 -31.16
N GLY A 337 28.01 13.28 -32.44
CA GLY A 337 29.13 13.07 -33.35
C GLY A 337 29.14 11.73 -34.08
N ALA A 338 28.12 10.88 -33.92
CA ALA A 338 27.96 9.66 -34.70
C ALA A 338 27.88 9.97 -36.22
N THR A 339 28.61 9.20 -37.03
CA THR A 339 28.58 9.27 -38.50
C THR A 339 28.38 7.87 -39.08
N GLY A 340 27.79 7.75 -40.27
CA GLY A 340 27.50 6.46 -40.89
C GLY A 340 26.30 5.75 -40.29
N SER A 341 26.41 4.44 -40.03
CA SER A 341 25.36 3.64 -39.39
C SER A 341 25.52 3.66 -37.87
N TYR A 342 24.46 4.02 -37.15
CA TYR A 342 24.48 4.20 -35.70
C TYR A 342 23.18 3.69 -35.06
N LEU A 343 23.22 3.50 -33.75
CA LEU A 343 22.02 3.30 -32.93
C LEU A 343 21.40 4.67 -32.63
N ASN A 344 20.07 4.77 -32.72
CA ASN A 344 19.34 5.96 -32.24
C ASN A 344 19.13 5.91 -30.72
N ARG A 345 20.18 5.54 -29.98
CA ARG A 345 20.16 5.44 -28.53
C ARG A 345 21.57 5.49 -27.97
N TYR A 346 21.72 6.11 -26.81
CA TYR A 346 22.91 5.95 -25.97
C TYR A 346 22.54 6.00 -24.48
N TRP A 347 23.50 5.66 -23.62
CA TRP A 347 23.33 5.68 -22.17
C TRP A 347 24.29 6.69 -21.57
N ASN A 348 23.76 7.58 -20.73
CA ASN A 348 24.54 8.39 -19.81
C ASN A 348 24.85 7.52 -18.59
N ILE A 349 26.14 7.41 -18.28
CA ILE A 349 26.62 6.69 -17.11
C ILE A 349 27.24 7.72 -16.16
N THR A 350 26.76 7.73 -14.93
CA THR A 350 27.32 8.55 -13.85
C THR A 350 27.91 7.64 -12.77
N SER A 351 28.95 8.13 -12.10
CA SER A 351 29.54 7.49 -10.94
C SER A 351 29.92 8.56 -9.93
N THR A 352 29.59 8.35 -8.66
CA THR A 352 29.90 9.26 -7.55
C THR A 352 30.73 8.56 -6.50
#